data_AF-A0A511CYQ5-F1
#
_entry.id   AF-A0A511CYQ5-F1
#
_cell.length_a   1.000
_cell.length_b   1.000
_cell.length_c   1.000
_cell.angle_alpha   90.00
_cell.angle_beta   90.00
_cell.angle_gamma   90.00
#
_symmetry.space_group_name_H-M   'P 1'
#
loop_
_entity.id
_entity.type
_entity.pdbx_description
1 polymer ?
#
loop_
_entity_poly.entity_id
_entity_poly.type
_entity_poly.pdbx_seq_one_letter_code
_entity_poly.pdbx_strand_id
1 'polypeptide(L)'
;MFNFRVVPDSGEPFSVVAGSRDVLAWEKAGPGRSVGAVLAAPTLTAFYQLAYAAASRQRLFTGTQAEFEATCELTRFDEAADAADPTQPAP
;
A
#
# COMPACT_ATOMS: atom_id res chain seq x y z
N MET A 1 3.12 -4.99 10.24
CA MET A 1 3.85 -4.60 9.01
C MET A 1 2.89 -4.84 7.86
N PHE A 2 2.81 -3.94 6.89
CA PHE A 2 1.95 -4.10 5.71
C PHE A 2 2.81 -4.12 4.46
N ASN A 3 2.57 -5.09 3.59
CA ASN A 3 3.27 -5.24 2.33
C ASN A 3 2.33 -4.83 1.19
N PHE A 4 2.76 -3.85 0.39
CA PHE A 4 1.99 -3.32 -0.73
C PHE A 4 2.81 -3.47 -2.01
N ARG A 5 2.17 -3.99 -3.07
CA ARG A 5 2.64 -3.87 -4.44
C ARG A 5 2.02 -2.61 -5.02
N VAL A 6 2.85 -1.73 -5.54
CA VAL A 6 2.43 -0.47 -6.14
C VAL A 6 2.70 -0.57 -7.64
N VAL A 7 1.67 -0.34 -8.44
CA VAL A 7 1.74 -0.33 -9.91
C VAL A 7 1.45 1.10 -10.37
N PRO A 8 2.47 1.89 -10.72
CA PRO A 8 2.23 3.22 -11.29
C PRO A 8 1.75 3.12 -12.74
N ASP A 9 0.95 4.09 -13.19
CA ASP A 9 0.48 4.20 -14.58
C ASP A 9 1.64 4.28 -15.59
N SER A 10 2.76 4.86 -15.15
CA SER A 10 3.99 4.99 -15.92
C SER A 10 5.18 4.68 -15.01
N GLY A 11 5.87 3.57 -15.31
CA GLY A 11 7.05 3.12 -14.56
C GLY A 11 7.05 1.62 -14.28
N GLU A 12 8.03 1.17 -13.52
CA GLU A 12 8.11 -0.22 -13.08
C GLU A 12 7.34 -0.41 -11.77
N PRO A 13 6.56 -1.49 -11.63
CA PRO A 13 5.95 -1.85 -10.36
C PRO A 13 6.99 -2.04 -9.26
N PHE A 14 6.70 -1.56 -8.06
CA PHE A 14 7.60 -1.66 -6.93
C PHE A 14 6.87 -2.17 -5.68
N SER A 15 7.62 -2.80 -4.79
CA SER A 15 7.10 -3.31 -3.53
C SER A 15 7.49 -2.38 -2.40
N VAL A 16 6.53 -2.03 -1.57
CA VAL A 16 6.72 -1.15 -0.42
C VAL A 16 6.30 -1.88 0.83
N VAL A 17 7.17 -1.85 1.82
CA VAL A 17 6.85 -2.39 3.14
C VAL A 17 6.68 -1.28 4.17
N ALA A 18 5.45 -1.12 4.67
CA ALA A 18 5.12 -0.22 5.77
C ALA A 18 5.42 -0.90 7.11
N GLY A 19 6.52 -0.48 7.72
CA GLY A 19 6.95 -0.94 9.04
C GLY A 19 6.32 -0.12 10.17
N SER A 20 6.64 -0.48 11.42
CA SER A 20 6.09 0.21 12.61
C SER A 20 6.41 1.72 12.61
N ARG A 21 7.55 2.13 12.05
CA ARG A 21 7.93 3.54 11.94
C ARG A 21 7.02 4.32 10.99
N ASP A 22 6.61 3.69 9.89
CA ASP A 22 5.72 4.30 8.90
C ASP A 22 4.31 4.43 9.45
N VAL A 23 3.85 3.37 10.13
CA VAL A 23 2.56 3.37 10.84
C VAL A 23 2.53 4.49 11.88
N LEU A 24 3.54 4.60 12.74
CA LEU A 24 3.61 5.66 13.75
C LEU A 24 3.67 7.06 13.14
N ALA A 25 4.38 7.24 12.03
CA ALA A 25 4.41 8.53 11.33
C ALA A 25 3.04 8.88 10.73
N TRP A 26 2.35 7.89 10.16
CA TRP A 26 0.99 8.05 9.64
C TRP A 26 -0.04 8.38 10.72
N GLU A 27 0.01 7.68 11.87
CA GLU A 27 -0.85 7.95 13.03
C GLU A 27 -0.64 9.36 13.58
N LYS A 28 0.60 9.84 13.62
CA LYS A 28 0.93 11.21 14.07
C LYS A 28 0.49 12.30 13.10
N ALA A 29 0.33 11.98 11.82
CA ALA A 29 0.00 12.95 10.78
C ALA A 29 -1.48 13.38 10.79
N GLY A 30 -2.35 12.73 11.56
CA GLY A 30 -3.73 13.18 11.68
C GLY A 30 -4.52 12.47 12.79
N PRO A 31 -5.46 13.16 13.44
CA PRO A 31 -6.32 12.56 14.45
C PRO A 31 -7.19 11.45 13.84
N GLY A 32 -7.47 10.40 14.62
CA GLY A 32 -8.32 9.28 14.19
C GLY A 32 -7.62 8.23 13.31
N ARG A 33 -6.33 8.43 13.01
CA ARG A 33 -5.50 7.42 12.34
C ARG A 33 -4.92 6.48 13.38
N SER A 34 -5.39 5.24 13.39
CA SER A 34 -4.85 4.19 14.25
C SER A 34 -4.74 2.89 13.48
N VAL A 35 -3.63 2.18 13.66
CA VAL A 35 -3.45 0.85 13.08
C VAL A 35 -4.53 -0.11 13.58
N GLY A 36 -4.99 0.05 14.82
CA GLY A 36 -6.07 -0.75 15.38
C GLY A 36 -7.39 -0.52 14.64
N ALA A 37 -7.68 0.72 14.25
CA ALA A 37 -8.84 1.06 13.45
C ALA A 37 -8.74 0.48 12.03
N VAL A 38 -7.56 0.51 11.40
CA VAL A 38 -7.33 -0.09 10.08
C VAL A 38 -7.47 -1.61 10.10
N LEU A 39 -7.02 -2.26 11.18
CA LEU A 39 -7.15 -3.71 11.33
C LEU A 39 -8.60 -4.12 11.62
N ALA A 40 -9.36 -3.31 12.36
CA ALA A 40 -10.76 -3.57 12.66
C ALA A 40 -11.70 -3.25 11.48
N ALA A 41 -11.42 -2.18 10.74
CA ALA A 41 -12.19 -1.70 9.61
C ALA A 41 -11.23 -1.19 8.52
N PRO A 42 -10.70 -2.10 7.67
CA PRO A 42 -9.76 -1.72 6.63
C PRO A 42 -10.44 -0.83 5.60
N THR A 43 -9.91 0.37 5.41
CA THR A 43 -10.35 1.28 4.34
C THR A 43 -9.24 1.41 3.31
N LEU A 44 -9.64 1.49 2.04
CA LEU A 44 -8.70 1.65 0.93
C LEU A 44 -7.84 2.91 1.14
N THR A 45 -8.46 4.01 1.56
CA THR A 45 -7.78 5.27 1.89
C THR A 45 -6.67 5.10 2.93
N ALA A 46 -6.88 4.31 3.98
CA ALA A 46 -5.85 4.07 4.98
C ALA A 46 -4.67 3.25 4.41
N PHE A 47 -4.93 2.30 3.52
CA PHE A 47 -3.87 1.54 2.84
C PHE A 47 -3.05 2.40 1.89
N TYR A 48 -3.70 3.25 1.10
CA TYR A 48 -3.01 4.22 0.24
C TYR A 48 -2.13 5.16 1.04
N GLN A 49 -2.63 5.67 2.17
CA GLN A 49 -1.85 6.53 3.06
C GLN A 49 -0.64 5.83 3.66
N LEU A 50 -0.80 4.58 4.11
CA LEU A 50 0.29 3.78 4.67
C LEU A 50 1.35 3.42 3.62
N ALA A 51 0.89 3.06 2.41
CA ALA A 51 1.78 2.78 1.29
C ALA A 51 2.54 4.02 0.85
N TYR A 52 1.88 5.17 0.73
CA TYR A 52 2.52 6.45 0.42
C TYR A 52 3.55 6.83 1.49
N ALA A 53 3.22 6.71 2.78
CA ALA A 53 4.15 7.03 3.87
C ALA A 53 5.44 6.21 3.77
N ALA A 54 5.31 4.91 3.48
CA ALA A 54 6.44 4.02 3.32
C ALA A 54 7.20 4.25 1.99
N ALA A 55 6.50 4.52 0.88
CA ALA A 55 7.08 4.80 -0.43
C ALA A 55 7.89 6.10 -0.43
N SER A 56 7.34 7.14 0.20
CA SER A 56 7.99 8.45 0.41
C SER A 56 9.26 8.30 1.26
N ARG A 57 9.19 7.55 2.37
CA ARG A 57 10.38 7.28 3.21
C ARG A 57 11.45 6.51 2.45
N GLN A 58 11.07 5.53 1.64
CA GLN A 58 11.99 4.71 0.85
C GLN A 58 12.47 5.41 -0.43
N ARG A 59 11.97 6.62 -0.71
CA ARG A 59 12.25 7.41 -1.93
C ARG A 59 11.91 6.67 -3.22
N LEU A 60 10.94 5.75 -3.15
CA LEU A 60 10.38 5.05 -4.31
C LEU A 60 9.31 5.88 -5.01
N PHE A 61 8.75 6.87 -4.31
CA PHE A 61 7.81 7.83 -4.84
C PHE A 61 8.12 9.22 -4.28
N THR A 62 8.11 10.24 -5.13
CA THR A 62 8.48 11.63 -4.77
C THR A 62 7.34 12.64 -4.95
N GLY A 63 6.18 12.20 -5.45
CA GLY A 63 4.99 13.04 -5.57
C GLY A 63 4.27 13.24 -4.24
N THR A 64 3.12 13.89 -4.32
CA THR A 64 2.17 14.09 -3.23
C THR A 64 1.29 12.85 -3.02
N GLN A 65 0.64 12.76 -1.85
CA GLN A 65 -0.29 11.67 -1.56
C GLN A 65 -1.46 11.61 -2.57
N ALA A 66 -1.98 12.77 -2.99
CA ALA A 66 -3.07 12.84 -3.96
C ALA A 66 -2.65 12.32 -5.34
N GLU A 67 -1.42 12.62 -5.77
CA GLU A 67 -0.86 12.07 -7.01
C GLU A 67 -0.64 10.55 -6.88
N PHE A 68 -0.19 10.08 -5.72
CA PHE A 68 -0.04 8.65 -5.47
C PHE A 68 -1.39 7.92 -5.58
N GLU A 69 -2.45 8.45 -4.98
CA GLU A 69 -3.81 7.88 -5.08
C GLU A 69 -4.39 7.94 -6.49
N ALA A 70 -3.99 8.93 -7.30
CA ALA A 70 -4.51 9.12 -8.66
C ALA A 70 -3.77 8.31 -9.73
N THR A 71 -2.48 8.00 -9.51
CA THR A 71 -1.58 7.44 -10.55
C THR A 71 -1.01 6.08 -10.20
N CYS A 72 -1.25 5.58 -8.98
CA CYS A 72 -0.76 4.29 -8.54
C CYS A 72 -1.92 3.38 -8.15
N GLU A 73 -1.91 2.16 -8.67
CA GLU A 73 -2.77 1.09 -8.21
C GLU A 73 -2.08 0.33 -7.06
N LEU A 74 -2.85 0.03 -6.02
CA LEU A 74 -2.35 -0.63 -4.83
C LEU A 74 -2.90 -2.05 -4.72
N THR A 75 -2.02 -3.04 -4.73
CA THR A 75 -2.39 -4.44 -4.43
C THR A 75 -1.72 -4.86 -3.13
N ARG A 76 -2.49 -5.40 -2.18
CA ARG A 76 -1.91 -5.92 -0.93
C ARG A 76 -1.31 -7.30 -1.19
N PHE A 77 -0.07 -7.52 -0.75
CA PHE A 77 0.60 -8.82 -0.93
C PHE A 77 -0.10 -9.96 -0.16
N ASP A 78 -0.81 -9.65 0.92
CA ASP A 78 -1.56 -10.64 1.70
C ASP A 78 -2.82 -11.17 0.96
N GLU A 79 -3.27 -10.48 -0.10
CA GLU A 79 -4.46 -10.82 -0.89
C GLU A 79 -4.10 -11.48 -2.24
N ALA A 80 -2.88 -11.22 -2.75
CA ALA A 80 -2.38 -11.81 -3.99
C ALA A 80 -1.98 -13.30 -3.86
N ALA A 81 -1.97 -13.86 -2.65
CA ALA A 81 -1.72 -15.30 -2.45
C ALA A 81 -2.92 -16.19 -2.84
N ASP A 82 -4.12 -15.62 -2.98
CA ASP A 82 -5.34 -16.34 -3.42
C ASP A 82 -5.70 -16.12 -4.90
N ALA A 83 -4.93 -15.29 -5.63
CA ALA A 83 -5.06 -15.18 -7.09
C ALA A 83 -4.20 -16.25 -7.78
N ALA A 84 -4.40 -17.52 -7.44
CA ALA A 84 -3.93 -18.63 -8.25
C ALA A 84 -4.69 -18.61 -9.59
N ASP A 85 -3.97 -18.38 -10.68
CA ASP A 85 -4.45 -18.53 -12.05
C ASP A 85 -5.34 -19.79 -12.22
N PRO A 86 -6.63 -19.66 -12.60
CA PRO A 86 -7.46 -20.82 -12.94
C PRO A 86 -7.13 -21.40 -14.32
N THR A 87 -6.08 -20.90 -14.99
CA THR A 87 -5.77 -21.23 -16.39
C THR A 87 -4.55 -22.13 -16.51
N GLN A 88 -4.59 -23.31 -15.88
CA GLN A 88 -3.74 -24.42 -16.32
C GLN A 88 -4.53 -25.32 -17.26
N PRO A 89 -4.20 -25.39 -18.58
CA PRO A 89 -4.70 -26.46 -19.42
C PRO A 89 -3.97 -27.76 -19.04
N ALA A 90 -4.74 -28.78 -18.66
CA ALA A 90 -4.20 -30.09 -18.31
C ALA A 90 -3.58 -30.80 -19.54
N PRO A 91 -2.49 -31.56 -19.36
CA PRO A 91 -1.91 -32.43 -20.40
C PRO A 91 -2.75 -33.70 -20.66
#